data_AF-A0A933YEI3-F1
#
_entry.id   AF-A0A933YEI3-F1
#
_cell.length_a   1.000
_cell.length_b   1.000
_cell.length_c   1.000
_cell.angle_alpha   90.00
_cell.angle_beta   90.00
_cell.angle_gamma   90.00
#
_symmetry.space_group_name_H-M   'P 1'
#
loop_
_entity.id
_entity.type
_entity.pdbx_description
1 polymer ?
#
loop_
_entity_poly.entity_id
_entity_poly.type
_entity_poly.pdbx_seq_one_letter_code
_entity_poly.pdbx_strand_id
1 'polypeptide(L)'
;GSIPLKVTNASGQISITAGTSSTPLGINAGELGSILDAYNTKLPGYLSSLDTLAGALVSTVNTIHAGGYGLGAAPSTGVAFFTGTTAASIGVNAAVANNPSLVAASSDGSPGDNKIALALADAGQNLVLQSNTASVADYYNGFVGNLGTAIKTAQNSATSQGLILAQLQNQRSSVSGVSIDEEMVKMIQYQRAYQASARVVTSADELMRTILQMV
;
A
#
# COMPACT_ATOMS: atom_id res chain seq x y z
N GLY A 1 -12.52 5.61 -32.40
CA GLY A 1 -12.30 6.85 -31.66
C GLY A 1 -11.81 6.51 -30.28
N SER A 2 -10.68 7.06 -29.85
CA SER A 2 -10.16 6.87 -28.49
C SER A 2 -10.93 7.77 -27.52
N ILE A 3 -11.55 7.18 -26.50
CA ILE A 3 -12.14 7.96 -25.40
C ILE A 3 -11.01 8.37 -24.46
N PRO A 4 -10.73 9.67 -24.27
CA PRO A 4 -9.64 10.10 -23.41
C PRO A 4 -9.95 9.78 -21.94
N LEU A 5 -8.96 9.29 -21.21
CA LEU A 5 -9.03 9.12 -19.75
C LEU A 5 -8.60 10.40 -19.07
N LYS A 6 -9.31 10.80 -18.02
CA LYS A 6 -9.00 11.98 -17.21
C LYS A 6 -8.86 11.57 -15.75
N VAL A 7 -7.75 11.94 -15.14
CA VAL A 7 -7.52 11.84 -13.70
C VAL A 7 -8.09 13.09 -13.03
N THR A 8 -8.93 12.89 -12.02
CA THR A 8 -9.51 13.98 -11.23
C THR A 8 -9.20 13.74 -9.76
N ASN A 9 -8.70 14.76 -9.06
CA ASN A 9 -8.55 14.75 -7.61
C ASN A 9 -9.66 15.61 -7.01
N ALA A 10 -10.51 15.00 -6.20
CA ALA A 10 -11.54 15.71 -5.44
C ALA A 10 -11.35 15.36 -3.96
N SER A 11 -11.17 16.38 -3.12
CA SER A 11 -11.08 16.24 -1.66
C SER A 11 -10.02 15.23 -1.18
N GLY A 12 -8.91 15.10 -1.90
CA GLY A 12 -7.83 14.17 -1.56
C GLY A 12 -8.08 12.73 -2.00
N GLN A 13 -9.12 12.47 -2.80
CA GLN A 13 -9.34 11.20 -3.48
C GLN A 13 -9.06 11.34 -4.97
N ILE A 14 -8.25 10.42 -5.50
CA ILE A 14 -8.01 10.30 -6.93
C ILE A 14 -9.15 9.46 -7.53
N SER A 15 -9.64 9.87 -8.68
CA SER A 15 -10.61 9.13 -9.48
C SER A 15 -10.24 9.24 -10.95
N ILE A 16 -10.65 8.24 -11.74
CA ILE A 16 -10.40 8.21 -13.18
C ILE A 16 -11.74 8.21 -13.90
N THR A 17 -11.89 9.08 -14.87
CA THR A 17 -13.13 9.29 -15.63
C THR A 17 -12.86 9.14 -17.13
N ALA A 18 -13.88 8.76 -17.89
CA ALA A 18 -13.79 8.59 -19.34
C ALA A 18 -14.54 9.72 -20.07
N GLY A 19 -13.85 10.41 -20.99
CA GLY A 19 -14.42 11.48 -21.80
C GLY A 19 -14.92 12.65 -20.96
N THR A 20 -16.18 13.05 -21.18
CA THR A 20 -16.86 14.12 -20.44
C THR A 20 -17.66 13.60 -19.24
N SER A 21 -17.63 12.29 -18.95
CA SER A 21 -18.39 11.73 -17.83
C SER A 21 -17.81 12.17 -16.48
N SER A 22 -18.68 12.50 -15.54
CA SER A 22 -18.33 12.75 -14.13
C SER A 22 -18.31 11.47 -13.28
N THR A 23 -18.74 10.33 -13.82
CA THR A 23 -18.76 9.06 -13.09
C THR A 23 -17.37 8.42 -13.06
N PRO A 24 -16.82 8.12 -11.87
CA PRO A 24 -15.57 7.39 -11.77
C PRO A 24 -15.66 6.00 -12.38
N LEU A 25 -14.59 5.57 -13.05
CA LEU A 25 -14.40 4.19 -13.47
C LEU A 25 -14.06 3.34 -12.24
N GLY A 26 -14.75 2.19 -12.10
CA GLY A 26 -14.48 1.19 -11.06
C GLY A 26 -13.21 0.40 -11.37
N ILE A 27 -12.05 1.02 -11.17
CA ILE A 27 -10.75 0.40 -11.39
C ILE A 27 -10.34 -0.30 -10.10
N ASN A 28 -10.64 -1.59 -10.01
CA ASN A 28 -10.41 -2.41 -8.82
C ASN A 28 -9.33 -3.49 -9.02
N ALA A 29 -8.66 -3.50 -10.17
CA ALA A 29 -7.69 -4.52 -10.53
C ALA A 29 -6.46 -3.93 -11.24
N GLY A 30 -5.41 -4.75 -11.31
CA GLY A 30 -4.12 -4.36 -11.88
C GLY A 30 -3.37 -3.33 -11.04
N GLU A 31 -2.24 -2.87 -11.57
CA GLU A 31 -1.37 -1.90 -10.91
C GLU A 31 -2.10 -0.60 -10.58
N LEU A 32 -2.90 -0.10 -11.52
CA LEU A 32 -3.65 1.15 -11.37
C LEU A 32 -4.69 1.06 -10.25
N GLY A 33 -5.43 -0.04 -10.15
CA GLY A 33 -6.39 -0.26 -9.07
C GLY A 33 -5.71 -0.37 -7.71
N SER A 34 -4.54 -1.02 -7.65
CA SER A 34 -3.75 -1.10 -6.41
C SER A 34 -3.21 0.25 -5.96
N ILE A 35 -2.72 1.08 -6.89
CA ILE A 35 -2.27 2.45 -6.57
C ILE A 35 -3.43 3.29 -6.07
N LEU A 36 -4.61 3.15 -6.70
CA LEU A 36 -5.81 3.86 -6.31
C LEU A 36 -6.26 3.49 -4.89
N ASP A 37 -6.26 2.19 -4.54
CA ASP A 37 -6.59 1.72 -3.19
C ASP A 37 -5.56 2.19 -2.15
N ALA A 38 -4.26 2.15 -2.49
CA ALA A 38 -3.21 2.61 -1.61
C ALA A 38 -3.38 4.11 -1.27
N TYR A 39 -3.64 4.94 -2.27
CA TYR A 39 -3.79 6.38 -2.12
C TYR A 39 -5.12 6.78 -1.48
N ASN A 40 -6.24 6.19 -1.89
CA ASN A 40 -7.57 6.61 -1.43
C ASN A 40 -8.01 5.96 -0.11
N THR A 41 -7.52 4.75 0.18
CA THR A 41 -8.02 3.95 1.31
C THR A 41 -6.94 3.74 2.36
N LYS A 42 -5.78 3.17 1.98
CA LYS A 42 -4.77 2.72 2.93
C LYS A 42 -4.04 3.88 3.59
N LEU A 43 -3.49 4.79 2.79
CA LEU A 43 -2.75 5.95 3.30
C LEU A 43 -3.62 6.86 4.19
N PRO A 44 -4.84 7.27 3.80
CA PRO A 44 -5.71 8.05 4.67
C PRO A 44 -6.06 7.33 5.96
N GLY A 45 -6.26 6.00 5.91
CA GLY A 45 -6.49 5.20 7.12
C GLY A 45 -5.31 5.22 8.09
N TYR A 46 -4.08 5.12 7.58
CA TYR A 46 -2.88 5.22 8.41
C TYR A 46 -2.66 6.63 8.96
N LEU A 47 -2.89 7.68 8.15
CA LEU A 47 -2.82 9.06 8.60
C LEU A 47 -3.85 9.35 9.71
N SER A 48 -5.09 8.91 9.53
CA SER A 48 -6.13 9.04 10.55
C SER A 48 -5.78 8.33 11.86
N SER A 49 -5.10 7.18 11.79
CA SER A 49 -4.64 6.45 12.98
C SER A 49 -3.55 7.22 13.71
N LEU A 50 -2.60 7.82 12.98
CA LEU A 50 -1.57 8.70 13.55
C LEU A 50 -2.18 9.96 14.18
N ASP A 51 -3.16 10.58 13.52
CA ASP A 51 -3.86 11.74 14.06
C ASP A 51 -4.62 11.41 15.34
N THR A 52 -5.25 10.24 15.40
CA THR A 52 -5.93 9.74 16.61
C THR A 52 -4.95 9.57 17.77
N LEU A 53 -3.78 8.97 17.51
CA LEU A 53 -2.73 8.80 18.50
C LEU A 53 -2.19 10.16 18.99
N ALA A 54 -1.89 11.07 18.07
CA ALA A 54 -1.39 12.40 18.40
C ALA A 54 -2.41 13.19 19.22
N GLY A 55 -3.68 13.18 18.82
CA GLY A 55 -4.77 13.85 19.55
C GLY A 55 -4.96 13.29 20.96
N ALA A 56 -4.89 11.97 21.14
CA ALA A 56 -4.99 11.36 22.47
C ALA A 56 -3.80 11.71 23.37
N LEU A 57 -2.57 11.69 22.83
CA LEU A 57 -1.38 12.12 23.57
C LEU A 57 -1.49 13.58 24.01
N VAL A 58 -1.83 14.49 23.08
CA VAL A 58 -2.01 15.92 23.36
C VAL A 58 -3.08 16.13 24.43
N SER A 59 -4.24 15.50 24.26
CA SER A 59 -5.35 15.64 25.20
C SER A 59 -4.99 15.16 26.60
N THR A 60 -4.35 13.99 26.70
CA THR A 60 -3.97 13.41 28.00
C THR A 60 -2.95 14.27 28.72
N VAL A 61 -1.87 14.67 28.02
CA VAL A 61 -0.81 15.49 28.61
C VAL A 61 -1.33 16.88 28.96
N ASN A 62 -2.12 17.52 28.09
CA ASN A 62 -2.68 18.84 28.38
C ASN A 62 -3.67 18.79 29.54
N THR A 63 -4.48 17.74 29.67
CA THR A 63 -5.40 17.58 30.79
C THR A 63 -4.66 17.49 32.12
N ILE A 64 -3.60 16.68 32.17
CA ILE A 64 -2.78 16.51 33.39
C ILE A 64 -1.99 17.79 33.69
N HIS A 65 -1.32 18.37 32.69
CA HIS A 65 -0.49 19.56 32.84
C HIS A 65 -1.33 20.80 33.22
N ALA A 66 -2.51 20.98 32.62
CA ALA A 66 -3.38 22.12 32.93
C ALA A 66 -3.91 22.08 34.38
N GLY A 67 -4.01 20.89 34.99
CA GLY A 67 -4.39 20.72 36.39
C GLY A 67 -3.26 20.98 37.40
N GLY A 68 -2.04 21.20 36.92
CA GLY A 68 -0.88 21.47 37.76
C GLY A 68 -0.53 22.95 37.90
N TYR A 69 0.54 23.18 38.65
CA TYR A 69 1.09 24.48 38.96
C TYR A 69 2.55 24.56 38.53
N GLY A 70 2.87 25.63 37.80
CA GLY A 70 4.24 26.00 37.46
C GLY A 70 5.03 26.53 38.65
N LEU A 71 6.29 26.92 38.41
CA LEU A 71 7.18 27.47 39.43
C LEU A 71 7.05 29.00 39.53
N GLY A 72 6.76 29.53 40.72
CA GLY A 72 6.78 30.98 40.95
C GLY A 72 6.04 31.41 42.22
N ALA A 73 6.14 32.70 42.57
CA ALA A 73 5.47 33.28 43.73
C ALA A 73 3.93 33.33 43.58
N ALA A 74 3.44 33.36 42.34
CA ALA A 74 2.05 33.13 41.95
C ALA A 74 2.06 32.06 40.86
N PRO A 75 2.01 30.76 41.22
CA PRO A 75 2.26 29.69 40.27
C PRO A 75 1.17 29.63 39.21
N SER A 76 1.56 29.59 37.93
CA SER A 76 0.66 29.55 36.79
C SER A 76 -0.01 28.18 36.67
N THR A 77 -1.31 28.16 36.39
CA THR A 77 -2.10 26.94 36.16
C THR A 77 -2.94 27.07 34.88
N GLY A 78 -3.50 25.97 34.38
CA GLY A 78 -4.35 25.97 33.18
C GLY A 78 -3.61 26.12 31.85
N VAL A 79 -2.27 26.07 31.84
CA VAL A 79 -1.47 26.19 30.62
C VAL A 79 -1.39 24.84 29.92
N ALA A 80 -1.73 24.80 28.62
CA ALA A 80 -1.53 23.62 27.79
C ALA A 80 -0.05 23.41 27.44
N PHE A 81 0.46 22.19 27.57
CA PHE A 81 1.83 21.84 27.23
C PHE A 81 2.04 21.70 25.71
N PHE A 82 1.10 21.04 25.04
CA PHE A 82 1.07 20.87 23.59
C PHE A 82 -0.01 21.74 22.94
N THR A 83 0.19 22.02 21.66
CA THR A 83 -0.74 22.66 20.73
C THR A 83 -1.02 21.70 19.56
N GLY A 84 -2.07 21.99 18.79
CA GLY A 84 -2.53 21.12 17.71
C GLY A 84 -3.34 19.93 18.21
N THR A 85 -3.87 19.13 17.29
CA THR A 85 -4.71 17.96 17.60
C THR A 85 -4.42 16.76 16.71
N THR A 86 -3.52 16.92 15.73
CA THR A 86 -3.20 15.92 14.70
C THR A 86 -1.70 15.67 14.68
N ALA A 87 -1.25 14.59 14.06
CA ALA A 87 0.17 14.26 13.95
C ALA A 87 0.94 15.32 13.16
N ALA A 88 0.28 16.00 12.22
CA ALA A 88 0.87 17.08 11.45
C ALA A 88 0.91 18.43 12.19
N SER A 89 0.02 18.65 13.16
CA SER A 89 -0.11 19.95 13.86
C SER A 89 0.43 19.96 15.28
N ILE A 90 0.75 18.78 15.83
CA ILE A 90 1.27 18.67 17.20
C ILE A 90 2.58 19.46 17.36
N GLY A 91 2.63 20.30 18.37
CA GLY A 91 3.81 21.08 18.71
C GLY A 91 3.80 21.50 20.17
N VAL A 92 4.98 21.76 20.74
CA VAL A 92 5.07 22.28 22.12
C VAL A 92 4.57 23.73 22.13
N ASN A 93 3.78 24.08 23.13
CA ASN A 93 3.30 25.45 23.32
C ASN A 93 4.48 26.40 23.51
N ALA A 94 4.60 27.40 22.63
CA ALA A 94 5.71 28.36 22.65
C ALA A 94 5.84 29.10 24.00
N ALA A 95 4.75 29.32 24.72
CA ALA A 95 4.81 29.91 26.07
C ALA A 95 5.61 29.03 27.04
N VAL A 96 5.31 27.73 27.06
CA VAL A 96 6.00 26.74 27.90
C VAL A 96 7.44 26.52 27.42
N ALA A 97 7.65 26.44 26.11
CA ALA A 97 8.98 26.26 25.53
C ALA A 97 9.93 27.43 25.85
N ASN A 98 9.43 28.65 25.84
CA ASN A 98 10.23 29.85 26.12
C ASN A 98 10.36 30.15 27.62
N ASN A 99 9.54 29.55 28.47
CA ASN A 99 9.59 29.74 29.91
C ASN A 99 9.39 28.41 30.66
N PRO A 100 10.48 27.73 31.05
CA PRO A 100 10.43 26.47 31.80
C PRO A 100 9.70 26.57 33.14
N SER A 101 9.57 27.77 33.73
CA SER A 101 8.78 27.96 34.96
C SER A 101 7.28 27.71 34.74
N LEU A 102 6.79 27.70 33.49
CA LEU A 102 5.40 27.36 33.18
C LEU A 102 5.15 25.85 33.09
N VAL A 103 6.19 25.02 33.22
CA VAL A 103 6.02 23.56 33.31
C VAL A 103 5.38 23.22 34.64
N ALA A 104 4.15 22.75 34.58
CA ALA A 104 3.32 22.44 35.72
C ALA A 104 3.68 21.07 36.30
N ALA A 105 4.58 21.06 37.29
CA ALA A 105 5.07 19.82 37.93
C ALA A 105 4.42 19.54 39.31
N SER A 106 3.94 20.59 39.98
CA SER A 106 3.33 20.53 41.31
C SER A 106 1.81 20.46 41.22
N SER A 107 1.16 19.79 42.17
CA SER A 107 -0.30 19.70 42.29
C SER A 107 -0.92 20.83 43.11
N ASP A 108 -0.13 21.52 43.93
CA ASP A 108 -0.59 22.54 44.89
C ASP A 108 0.19 23.87 44.81
N GLY A 109 1.22 23.94 43.96
CA GLY A 109 2.12 25.09 43.82
C GLY A 109 3.26 25.13 44.85
N SER A 110 3.34 24.16 45.75
CA SER A 110 4.40 24.09 46.76
C SER A 110 5.75 23.73 46.13
N PRO A 111 6.84 24.44 46.48
CA PRO A 111 8.18 24.04 46.06
C PRO A 111 8.51 22.61 46.52
N GLY A 112 8.92 21.76 45.57
CA GLY A 112 9.30 20.37 45.84
C GLY A 112 8.20 19.32 45.60
N ASP A 113 6.96 19.73 45.32
CA ASP A 113 5.92 18.79 44.88
C ASP A 113 6.11 18.42 43.40
N ASN A 114 6.06 17.12 43.10
CA ASN A 114 6.26 16.55 41.77
C ASN A 114 5.12 15.62 41.33
N LYS A 115 3.97 15.65 42.02
CA LYS A 115 2.84 14.74 41.74
C LYS A 115 2.32 14.83 40.30
N ILE A 116 2.29 16.03 39.70
CA ILE A 116 1.85 16.18 38.30
C ILE A 116 2.92 15.65 37.35
N ALA A 117 4.21 15.83 37.66
CA ALA A 117 5.28 15.24 36.89
C ALA A 117 5.24 13.69 36.92
N LEU A 118 4.92 13.10 38.08
CA LEU A 118 4.69 11.66 38.20
C LEU A 118 3.46 11.21 37.40
N ALA A 119 2.34 11.94 37.50
CA ALA A 119 1.14 11.66 36.72
C ALA A 119 1.39 11.76 35.20
N LEU A 120 2.25 12.69 34.75
CA LEU A 120 2.68 12.79 33.35
C LEU A 120 3.57 11.62 32.93
N ALA A 121 4.44 11.12 33.83
CA ALA A 121 5.22 9.92 33.56
C ALA A 121 4.32 8.68 33.41
N ASP A 122 3.27 8.58 34.22
CA ASP A 122 2.28 7.51 34.16
C ASP A 122 1.25 7.69 33.03
N ALA A 123 1.16 8.89 32.43
CA ALA A 123 0.18 9.22 31.40
C ALA A 123 0.26 8.30 30.18
N GLY A 124 1.44 7.77 29.86
CA GLY A 124 1.65 6.81 28.78
C GLY A 124 0.91 5.49 29.00
N GLN A 125 0.61 5.13 30.26
CA GLN A 125 -0.09 3.92 30.66
C GLN A 125 -1.61 4.12 30.80
N ASN A 126 -2.09 5.37 30.77
CA ASN A 126 -3.51 5.66 30.92
C ASN A 126 -4.29 5.14 29.72
N LEU A 127 -5.39 4.43 30.00
CA LEU A 127 -6.27 3.89 28.98
C LEU A 127 -7.19 5.01 28.46
N VAL A 128 -6.74 5.68 27.40
CA VAL A 128 -7.43 6.86 26.82
C VAL A 128 -7.90 6.63 25.39
N LEU A 129 -7.53 5.51 24.78
CA LEU A 129 -7.87 5.14 23.41
C LEU A 129 -8.77 3.90 23.37
N GLN A 130 -9.48 3.74 22.25
CA GLN A 130 -10.41 2.62 22.03
C GLN A 130 -11.44 2.47 23.16
N SER A 131 -12.20 3.53 23.47
CA SER A 131 -13.17 3.53 24.58
C SER A 131 -12.54 3.17 25.95
N ASN A 132 -11.36 3.72 26.23
CA ASN A 132 -10.59 3.50 27.47
C ASN A 132 -10.12 2.05 27.68
N THR A 133 -9.79 1.35 26.60
CA THR A 133 -9.27 -0.03 26.67
C THR A 133 -7.81 -0.16 26.27
N ALA A 134 -7.24 0.87 25.64
CA ALA A 134 -5.84 0.89 25.20
C ALA A 134 -5.13 2.16 25.66
N SER A 135 -3.86 1.99 26.05
CA SER A 135 -2.97 3.12 26.30
C SER A 135 -2.44 3.71 24.99
N VAL A 136 -1.81 4.90 25.07
CA VAL A 136 -1.14 5.51 23.90
C VAL A 136 -0.02 4.61 23.40
N ALA A 137 0.72 3.97 24.30
CA ALA A 137 1.78 3.02 23.97
C ALA A 137 1.22 1.75 23.30
N ASP A 138 0.13 1.18 23.81
CA ASP A 138 -0.49 -0.01 23.21
C ASP A 138 -1.03 0.28 21.82
N TYR A 139 -1.69 1.43 21.64
CA TYR A 139 -2.20 1.85 20.34
C TYR A 139 -1.07 2.06 19.33
N TYR A 140 0.05 2.67 19.74
CA TYR A 140 1.23 2.84 18.90
C TYR A 140 1.80 1.48 18.46
N ASN A 141 2.00 0.55 19.40
CA ASN A 141 2.52 -0.79 19.10
C ASN A 141 1.56 -1.55 18.17
N GLY A 142 0.26 -1.45 18.40
CA GLY A 142 -0.77 -2.02 17.52
C GLY A 142 -0.75 -1.41 16.12
N PHE A 143 -0.59 -0.09 16.00
CA PHE A 143 -0.47 0.60 14.71
C PHE A 143 0.77 0.13 13.93
N VAL A 144 1.94 0.12 14.55
CA VAL A 144 3.20 -0.35 13.92
C VAL A 144 3.09 -1.83 13.55
N GLY A 145 2.51 -2.65 14.42
CA GLY A 145 2.25 -4.07 14.16
C GLY A 145 1.34 -4.28 12.96
N ASN A 146 0.20 -3.58 12.90
CA ASN A 146 -0.75 -3.65 11.79
C ASN A 146 -0.15 -3.15 10.46
N LEU A 147 0.68 -2.10 10.51
CA LEU A 147 1.40 -1.63 9.33
C LEU A 147 2.42 -2.68 8.85
N GLY A 148 3.17 -3.27 9.77
CA GLY A 148 4.13 -4.33 9.48
C GLY A 148 3.47 -5.56 8.86
N THR A 149 2.35 -6.04 9.41
CA THR A 149 1.61 -7.18 8.87
C THR A 149 0.98 -6.87 7.51
N ALA A 150 0.50 -5.65 7.28
CA ALA A 150 -0.02 -5.21 6.00
C ALA A 150 1.08 -5.21 4.92
N ILE A 151 2.26 -4.65 5.22
CA ILE A 151 3.42 -4.67 4.31
C ILE A 151 3.84 -6.12 4.01
N LYS A 152 3.95 -6.96 5.05
CA LYS A 152 4.36 -8.35 4.88
C LYS A 152 3.37 -9.14 4.03
N THR A 153 2.08 -8.94 4.25
CA THR A 153 1.01 -9.55 3.44
C THR A 153 1.13 -9.11 1.98
N ALA A 154 1.28 -7.80 1.72
CA ALA A 154 1.43 -7.28 0.37
C ALA A 154 2.65 -7.86 -0.37
N GLN A 155 3.80 -7.95 0.31
CA GLN A 155 5.02 -8.56 -0.25
C GLN A 155 4.83 -10.05 -0.56
N ASN A 156 4.21 -10.80 0.36
CA ASN A 156 3.93 -12.21 0.15
C ASN A 156 2.97 -12.41 -1.04
N SER A 157 1.89 -11.63 -1.12
CA SER A 157 0.96 -11.66 -2.25
C SER A 157 1.63 -11.34 -3.59
N ALA A 158 2.50 -10.32 -3.63
CA ALA A 158 3.26 -9.99 -4.84
C ALA A 158 4.19 -11.14 -5.27
N THR A 159 4.86 -11.76 -4.30
CA THR A 159 5.73 -12.92 -4.55
C THR A 159 4.94 -14.10 -5.07
N SER A 160 3.83 -14.46 -4.42
CA SER A 160 2.95 -15.56 -4.85
C SER A 160 2.41 -15.33 -6.26
N GLN A 161 1.95 -14.11 -6.57
CA GLN A 161 1.43 -13.78 -7.89
C GLN A 161 2.53 -13.86 -8.96
N GLY A 162 3.76 -13.45 -8.63
CA GLY A 162 4.93 -13.60 -9.51
C GLY A 162 5.26 -15.06 -9.81
N LEU A 163 5.20 -15.94 -8.80
CA LEU A 163 5.42 -17.38 -8.98
C LEU A 163 4.33 -18.03 -9.85
N ILE A 164 3.06 -17.66 -9.62
CA ILE A 164 1.95 -18.14 -10.46
C ILE A 164 2.13 -17.68 -11.90
N LEU A 165 2.51 -16.42 -12.12
CA LEU A 165 2.76 -15.89 -13.45
C LEU A 165 3.89 -16.66 -14.15
N ALA A 166 5.02 -16.88 -13.47
CA ALA A 166 6.14 -17.65 -14.01
C ALA A 166 5.72 -19.09 -14.37
N GLN A 167 4.94 -19.74 -13.50
CA GLN A 167 4.42 -21.08 -13.76
C GLN A 167 3.49 -21.13 -14.98
N LEU A 168 2.56 -20.18 -15.10
CA LEU A 168 1.65 -20.09 -16.24
C LEU A 168 2.41 -19.79 -17.53
N GLN A 169 3.45 -18.95 -17.48
CA GLN A 169 4.31 -18.68 -18.63
C GLN A 169 5.06 -19.94 -19.06
N ASN A 170 5.61 -20.72 -18.13
CA ASN A 170 6.27 -21.99 -18.44
C ASN A 170 5.30 -23.02 -19.03
N GLN A 171 4.09 -23.16 -18.48
CA GLN A 171 3.06 -24.05 -19.03
C GLN A 171 2.63 -23.62 -20.44
N ARG A 172 2.43 -22.31 -20.66
CA ARG A 172 2.13 -21.77 -21.98
C ARG A 172 3.26 -22.07 -22.96
N SER A 173 4.51 -21.88 -22.56
CA SER A 173 5.68 -22.21 -23.39
C SER A 173 5.83 -23.71 -23.63
N SER A 174 5.35 -24.58 -22.74
CA SER A 174 5.38 -26.04 -22.95
C SER A 174 4.30 -26.52 -23.92
N VAL A 175 3.13 -25.86 -23.97
CA VAL A 175 2.02 -26.23 -24.85
C VAL A 175 2.11 -25.53 -26.21
N SER A 176 2.46 -24.25 -26.20
CA SER A 176 2.60 -23.40 -27.40
C SER A 176 4.03 -23.35 -27.91
N GLY A 177 4.98 -23.93 -27.17
CA GLY A 177 6.36 -24.07 -27.63
C GLY A 177 6.43 -25.07 -28.76
N VAL A 178 7.02 -24.65 -29.86
CA VAL A 178 7.30 -25.50 -31.01
C VAL A 178 8.75 -25.95 -30.89
N SER A 179 8.98 -27.26 -30.90
CA SER A 179 10.35 -27.78 -30.97
C SER A 179 10.88 -27.59 -32.39
N ILE A 180 11.89 -26.74 -32.55
CA ILE A 180 12.53 -26.50 -33.85
C ILE A 180 13.05 -27.81 -34.45
N ASP A 181 13.50 -28.74 -33.62
CA ASP A 181 14.00 -30.04 -34.05
C ASP A 181 12.88 -30.94 -34.58
N GLU A 182 11.71 -30.95 -33.91
CA GLU A 182 10.54 -31.70 -34.42
C GLU A 182 10.01 -31.09 -35.72
N GLU A 183 9.93 -29.75 -35.81
CA GLU A 183 9.53 -29.09 -37.05
C GLU A 183 10.56 -29.29 -38.16
N MET A 184 11.85 -29.37 -37.84
CA MET A 184 12.91 -29.68 -38.80
C MET A 184 12.78 -31.13 -39.32
N VAL A 185 12.48 -32.09 -38.44
CA VAL A 185 12.21 -33.48 -38.85
C VAL A 185 10.96 -33.56 -39.73
N LYS A 186 9.86 -32.88 -39.37
CA LYS A 186 8.66 -32.80 -40.20
C LYS A 186 8.97 -32.15 -41.55
N MET A 187 9.77 -31.08 -41.58
CA MET A 187 10.24 -30.45 -42.81
C MET A 187 11.02 -31.41 -43.70
N ILE A 188 12.00 -32.14 -43.14
CA ILE A 188 12.77 -33.14 -43.90
C ILE A 188 11.84 -34.26 -44.41
N GLN A 189 10.88 -34.70 -43.60
CA GLN A 189 9.89 -35.69 -43.99
C GLN A 189 9.02 -35.19 -45.16
N TYR A 190 8.51 -33.96 -45.09
CA TYR A 190 7.73 -33.34 -46.17
C TYR A 190 8.56 -33.14 -47.44
N GLN A 191 9.82 -32.74 -47.31
CA GLN A 191 10.74 -32.64 -48.45
C GLN A 191 10.96 -34.01 -49.12
N ARG A 192 11.19 -35.08 -48.35
CA ARG A 192 11.34 -36.43 -48.88
C ARG A 192 10.05 -36.97 -49.52
N ALA A 193 8.91 -36.73 -48.87
CA ALA A 193 7.60 -37.10 -49.42
C ALA A 193 7.33 -36.40 -50.75
N TYR A 194 7.63 -35.10 -50.84
CA TYR A 194 7.50 -34.33 -52.08
C TYR A 194 8.41 -34.88 -53.19
N GLN A 195 9.67 -35.19 -52.88
CA GLN A 195 10.59 -35.81 -53.85
C GLN A 195 10.09 -37.19 -54.31
N ALA A 196 9.54 -38.01 -53.41
CA ALA A 196 8.96 -39.30 -53.74
C ALA A 196 7.73 -39.15 -54.65
N SER A 197 6.82 -38.22 -54.32
CA SER A 197 5.65 -37.89 -55.15
C SER A 197 6.08 -37.40 -56.53
N ALA A 198 7.10 -36.54 -56.63
CA ALA A 198 7.64 -36.09 -57.91
C ALA A 198 8.16 -37.25 -58.76
N ARG A 199 8.88 -38.22 -58.17
CA ARG A 199 9.32 -39.43 -58.87
C ARG A 199 8.15 -40.30 -59.34
N VAL A 200 7.11 -40.46 -58.53
CA VAL A 200 5.91 -41.21 -58.93
C VAL A 200 5.23 -40.54 -60.13
N VAL A 201 5.13 -39.21 -60.13
CA VAL A 201 4.60 -38.46 -61.29
C VAL A 201 5.49 -38.66 -62.51
N THR A 202 6.82 -38.56 -62.37
CA THR A 202 7.75 -38.80 -63.48
C THR A 202 7.62 -40.22 -64.04
N SER A 203 7.54 -41.23 -63.18
CA SER A 203 7.33 -42.62 -63.61
C SER A 203 5.97 -42.83 -64.28
N ALA A 204 4.92 -42.19 -63.78
CA ALA A 204 3.60 -42.22 -64.43
C ALA A 204 3.62 -41.55 -65.81
N ASP A 205 4.31 -40.41 -65.96
CA ASP A 205 4.53 -39.73 -67.23
C ASP A 205 5.32 -40.61 -68.23
N GLU A 206 6.35 -41.32 -67.76
CA GLU A 206 7.12 -42.26 -68.58
C GLU A 206 6.27 -43.46 -69.04
N LEU A 207 5.44 -44.01 -68.15
CA LEU A 207 4.49 -45.07 -68.50
C LEU A 207 3.44 -44.58 -69.50
N MET A 208 2.90 -43.37 -69.32
CA MET A 208 1.97 -42.75 -70.28
C MET A 208 2.61 -42.57 -71.66
N ARG A 209 3.84 -42.07 -71.72
CA ARG A 209 4.58 -41.93 -72.99
C ARG A 209 4.81 -43.29 -73.66
N THR A 210 5.14 -44.32 -72.89
CA THR A 210 5.36 -45.67 -73.42
C THR A 210 4.07 -46.26 -74.00
N ILE A 211 2.93 -46.10 -73.32
CA ILE A 211 1.63 -46.54 -73.83
C ILE A 211 1.25 -45.78 -75.11
N LEU A 212 1.46 -44.46 -75.15
CA LEU A 212 1.18 -43.63 -76.33
C LEU A 212 2.07 -43.94 -77.54
N GLN A 213 3.27 -44.51 -77.34
CA GLN A 213 4.17 -44.93 -78.43
C GLN A 213 3.89 -46.35 -78.95
N MET A 214 3.07 -47.14 -78.25
CA MET A 214 2.65 -48.49 -78.68
C MET A 214 1.38 -48.50 -79.55
N VAL A 215 0.75 -47.34 -79.75
CA VAL A 215 -0.34 -47.10 -80.69
C VAL A 215 0.21 -46.35 -81.90
#